data_AF-A0AA96LE92-F1
#
_entry.id   AF-A0AA96LE92-F1
#
_cell.length_a   1.000
_cell.length_b   1.000
_cell.length_c   1.000
_cell.angle_alpha   90.00
_cell.angle_beta   90.00
_cell.angle_gamma   90.00
#
_symmetry.space_group_name_H-M   'P 1'
#
loop_
_entity.id
_entity.type
_entity.pdbx_description
1 polymer ?
#
loop_
_entity_poly.entity_id
_entity_poly.type
_entity_poly.pdbx_seq_one_letter_code
_entity_poly.pdbx_strand_id
1 'polypeptide(L)'
;MKQIVVFLMFAALLCWFMFAPIYKHVLIVRQAVLQKEVDYMLEVGANGSNGFIGPDAVLESRSRLEERGFRPGDIRYEISTTTGVGATDPDAPVQRGTGIRLRISYPYEHLFQIDRLAGIVPPGPDERMAAAGMKMSEYVP
;
A
#
# COMPACT_ATOMS: atom_id res chain seq x y z
N MET A 1 32.67 -27.03 21.73
CA MET A 1 31.74 -26.96 20.58
C MET A 1 30.29 -26.72 20.98
N LYS A 2 29.65 -27.55 21.82
CA LYS A 2 28.25 -27.32 22.28
C LYS A 2 27.99 -25.92 22.86
N GLN A 3 28.89 -25.41 23.69
CA GLN A 3 28.73 -24.07 24.30
C GLN A 3 28.75 -22.94 23.27
N ILE A 4 29.56 -23.05 22.21
CA ILE A 4 29.62 -22.06 21.14
C ILE A 4 28.30 -22.06 20.36
N VAL A 5 27.74 -23.24 20.07
CA VAL A 5 26.44 -23.36 19.39
C VAL A 5 25.33 -22.76 20.24
N VAL A 6 25.28 -23.07 21.53
CA VAL A 6 24.27 -22.50 22.45
C VAL A 6 24.40 -20.97 22.52
N PHE A 7 25.63 -20.45 22.60
CA PHE A 7 25.87 -19.00 22.60
C PHE A 7 25.38 -18.35 21.30
N LEU A 8 25.70 -18.93 20.13
CA LEU A 8 25.28 -18.40 18.84
C LEU A 8 23.75 -18.41 18.69
N MET A 9 23.07 -19.48 19.11
CA MET A 9 21.60 -19.51 19.08
C MET A 9 20.98 -18.46 20.00
N PHE A 10 21.54 -18.28 21.19
CA PHE A 10 21.04 -17.29 22.15
C PHE A 10 21.27 -15.85 21.66
N ALA A 11 22.44 -15.57 21.09
CA ALA A 11 22.75 -14.27 20.50
C ALA A 11 21.82 -13.94 19.31
N ALA A 12 21.53 -14.92 18.45
CA ALA A 12 20.60 -14.76 17.34
C ALA A 12 19.17 -14.46 17.81
N LEU A 13 18.68 -15.18 18.83
CA LEU A 13 17.35 -14.96 19.42
C LEU A 13 17.25 -13.60 20.13
N LEU A 14 18.28 -13.17 20.85
CA LEU A 14 18.31 -11.85 21.49
C LEU A 14 18.33 -10.73 20.45
N CYS A 15 19.15 -10.86 19.40
CA CYS A 15 19.19 -9.91 18.30
C CYS A 15 17.80 -9.80 17.65
N TRP A 16 17.18 -10.93 17.33
CA TRP A 16 15.81 -10.95 16.86
C TRP A 16 14.86 -10.21 17.79
N PHE A 17 14.87 -10.52 19.09
CA PHE A 17 13.88 -9.98 20.02
C PHE A 17 13.97 -8.45 20.12
N MET A 18 15.18 -7.91 20.00
CA MET A 18 15.42 -6.46 20.01
C MET A 18 14.93 -5.77 18.73
N PHE A 19 15.08 -6.40 17.57
CA PHE A 19 14.71 -5.79 16.27
C PHE A 19 13.30 -6.15 15.79
N ALA A 20 12.69 -7.20 16.32
CA ALA A 20 11.36 -7.69 15.94
C ALA A 20 10.24 -6.63 16.04
N PRO A 21 10.20 -5.80 17.09
CA PRO A 21 9.20 -4.75 17.17
C PRO A 21 9.38 -3.71 16.04
N ILE A 22 10.61 -3.36 15.69
CA ILE A 22 10.90 -2.22 14.81
C ILE A 22 10.36 -2.44 13.39
N TYR A 23 10.69 -3.58 12.75
CA TYR A 23 10.24 -3.81 11.38
C TYR A 23 8.73 -4.02 11.28
N LYS A 24 8.10 -4.56 12.32
CA LYS A 24 6.63 -4.66 12.41
C LYS A 24 5.97 -3.29 12.49
N HIS A 25 6.56 -2.33 13.20
CA HIS A 25 6.07 -0.95 13.20
C HIS A 25 6.22 -0.32 11.80
N VAL A 26 7.35 -0.54 11.12
CA VAL A 26 7.54 -0.07 9.74
C VAL A 26 6.46 -0.63 8.81
N LEU A 27 6.13 -1.92 8.94
CA LEU A 27 5.05 -2.55 8.18
C LEU A 27 3.70 -1.84 8.40
N ILE A 28 3.33 -1.66 9.67
CA ILE A 28 2.06 -1.05 10.06
C ILE A 28 1.98 0.38 9.54
N VAL A 29 3.07 1.15 9.67
CA VAL A 29 3.15 2.52 9.17
C VAL A 29 3.01 2.56 7.65
N ARG A 30 3.71 1.68 6.91
CA ARG A 30 3.58 1.61 5.44
C ARG A 30 2.14 1.29 5.02
N GLN A 31 1.51 0.31 5.66
CA GLN A 31 0.11 -0.04 5.39
C GLN A 31 -0.85 1.12 5.70
N ALA A 32 -0.64 1.83 6.82
CA ALA A 32 -1.45 2.98 7.20
C ALA A 32 -1.27 4.16 6.22
N VAL A 33 -0.04 4.39 5.73
CA VAL A 33 0.24 5.41 4.71
C VAL A 33 -0.45 5.08 3.39
N LEU A 34 -0.40 3.82 2.94
CA LEU A 34 -1.12 3.38 1.75
C LEU A 34 -2.63 3.56 1.90
N GLN A 35 -3.20 3.19 3.05
CA GLN A 35 -4.63 3.38 3.31
C GLN A 35 -5.02 4.86 3.29
N LYS A 36 -4.25 5.72 3.98
CA LYS A 36 -4.48 7.16 3.98
C LYS A 36 -4.45 7.75 2.56
N GLU A 37 -3.53 7.27 1.72
CA GLU A 37 -3.41 7.75 0.34
C GLU A 37 -4.60 7.31 -0.52
N VAL A 38 -5.07 6.06 -0.36
CA VAL A 38 -6.30 5.58 -1.01
C VAL A 38 -7.49 6.45 -0.62
N ASP A 39 -7.67 6.70 0.68
CA ASP A 39 -8.79 7.50 1.19
C ASP A 39 -8.72 8.93 0.66
N TYR A 40 -7.52 9.54 0.65
CA TYR A 40 -7.32 10.88 0.11
C TYR A 40 -7.65 10.97 -1.39
N MET A 41 -7.15 10.03 -2.20
CA MET A 41 -7.41 10.01 -3.64
C MET A 41 -8.89 9.80 -3.96
N LEU A 42 -9.57 8.94 -3.19
CA LEU A 42 -11.02 8.75 -3.35
C LEU A 42 -11.78 10.03 -2.96
N GLU A 43 -11.34 10.74 -1.92
CA GLU A 43 -11.98 11.99 -1.50
C GLU A 43 -11.84 13.09 -2.55
N VAL A 44 -10.64 13.25 -3.13
CA VAL A 44 -10.38 14.27 -4.15
C VAL A 44 -10.94 13.87 -5.52
N GLY A 45 -10.87 12.60 -5.88
CA GLY A 45 -11.30 12.11 -7.20
C GLY A 45 -12.81 11.90 -7.31
N ALA A 46 -13.48 11.39 -6.28
CA ALA A 46 -14.93 11.14 -6.30
C ALA A 46 -15.77 12.36 -5.88
N ASN A 47 -15.15 13.55 -5.77
CA ASN A 47 -15.83 14.77 -5.36
C ASN A 47 -16.84 15.26 -6.43
N GLY A 48 -17.65 16.27 -6.06
CA GLY A 48 -18.69 16.84 -6.93
C GLY A 48 -18.19 17.45 -8.25
N SER A 49 -16.90 17.81 -8.35
CA SER A 49 -16.32 18.44 -9.54
C SER A 49 -15.53 17.47 -10.42
N ASN A 50 -15.04 16.36 -9.86
CA ASN A 50 -14.07 15.49 -10.50
C ASN A 50 -14.72 14.15 -10.89
N GLY A 51 -15.34 13.35 -10.04
CA GLY A 51 -15.89 12.05 -10.47
C GLY A 51 -14.91 11.10 -11.20
N PHE A 52 -13.60 11.35 -11.19
CA PHE A 52 -12.56 10.53 -11.82
C PHE A 52 -11.25 10.66 -11.03
N ILE A 53 -10.34 9.70 -11.23
CA ILE A 53 -8.98 9.71 -10.71
C ILE A 53 -8.03 9.70 -11.92
N GLY A 54 -7.59 10.88 -12.32
CA GLY A 54 -6.81 11.08 -13.54
C GLY A 54 -5.34 10.72 -13.39
N PRO A 55 -4.58 10.73 -14.50
CA PRO A 55 -3.14 10.45 -14.49
C PRO A 55 -2.35 11.44 -13.62
N ASP A 56 -2.73 12.72 -13.61
CA ASP A 56 -2.06 13.74 -12.78
C ASP A 56 -2.21 13.43 -11.28
N ALA A 57 -3.41 13.01 -10.85
CA ALA A 57 -3.64 12.60 -9.46
C ALA A 57 -2.78 11.39 -9.05
N VAL A 58 -2.56 10.45 -9.98
CA VAL A 58 -1.68 9.29 -9.76
C VAL A 58 -0.22 9.73 -9.68
N LEU A 59 0.22 10.67 -10.51
CA LEU A 59 1.59 11.20 -10.47
C LEU A 59 1.86 11.96 -9.16
N GLU A 60 0.93 12.81 -8.73
CA GLU A 60 1.03 13.49 -7.45
C GLU A 60 1.04 12.51 -6.28
N SER A 61 0.21 11.47 -6.34
CA SER A 61 0.19 10.39 -5.33
C SER A 61 1.54 9.70 -5.21
N ARG A 62 2.17 9.39 -6.36
CA ARG A 62 3.52 8.80 -6.39
C ARG A 62 4.55 9.70 -5.73
N SER A 63 4.51 11.01 -6.00
CA SER A 63 5.39 11.99 -5.36
C SER A 63 5.20 12.02 -3.84
N ARG A 64 3.95 12.04 -3.36
CA ARG A 64 3.65 12.01 -1.91
C ARG A 64 4.13 10.72 -1.24
N LEU A 65 3.97 9.58 -1.91
CA LEU A 65 4.44 8.30 -1.39
C LEU A 65 5.98 8.20 -1.41
N GLU A 66 6.64 8.82 -2.40
CA GLU A 66 8.11 8.92 -2.43
C GLU A 66 8.67 9.65 -1.21
N GLU A 67 8.06 10.78 -0.83
CA GLU A 67 8.40 11.52 0.39
C GLU A 67 8.24 10.69 1.68
N ARG A 68 7.45 9.62 1.63
CA ARG A 68 7.25 8.66 2.73
C ARG A 68 8.12 7.41 2.63
N GLY A 69 9.08 7.38 1.70
CA GLY A 69 10.07 6.32 1.54
C GLY A 69 9.60 5.14 0.70
N PHE A 70 8.55 5.30 -0.11
CA PHE A 70 8.17 4.33 -1.14
C PHE A 70 8.95 4.59 -2.43
N ARG A 71 9.19 3.54 -3.22
CA ARG A 71 9.75 3.68 -4.57
C ARG A 71 8.64 3.85 -5.61
N PRO A 72 8.53 4.98 -6.33
CA PRO A 72 7.43 5.21 -7.26
C PRO A 72 7.23 4.12 -8.32
N GLY A 73 8.33 3.58 -8.85
CA GLY A 73 8.31 2.51 -9.86
C GLY A 73 7.72 1.19 -9.36
N ASP A 74 7.74 0.98 -8.04
CA ASP A 74 7.23 -0.23 -7.41
C ASP A 74 5.77 -0.06 -6.95
N ILE A 75 5.12 1.09 -7.14
CA ILE A 75 3.71 1.30 -6.74
C ILE A 75 2.78 0.97 -7.90
N ARG A 76 1.81 0.08 -7.64
CA ARG A 76 0.76 -0.29 -8.61
C ARG A 76 -0.59 0.27 -8.18
N TYR A 77 -1.30 0.84 -9.14
CA TYR A 77 -2.63 1.42 -8.98
C TYR A 77 -3.63 0.61 -9.81
N GLU A 78 -4.75 0.26 -9.21
CA GLU A 78 -5.89 -0.35 -9.89
C GLU A 78 -7.11 0.52 -9.61
N ILE A 79 -7.64 1.15 -10.65
CA ILE A 79 -8.81 2.03 -10.57
C ILE A 79 -9.92 1.37 -11.38
N SER A 80 -11.08 1.16 -10.76
CA SER A 80 -12.24 0.54 -11.41
C SER A 80 -13.54 1.14 -10.89
N THR A 81 -14.66 0.85 -11.54
CA THR A 81 -15.99 1.25 -11.07
C THR A 81 -16.88 0.05 -10.79
N THR A 82 -18.02 0.28 -10.12
CA THR A 82 -19.06 -0.72 -9.92
C THR A 82 -19.82 -1.07 -11.20
N THR A 83 -19.83 -0.18 -12.19
CA THR A 83 -20.56 -0.35 -13.47
C THR A 83 -19.66 -0.78 -14.62
N GLY A 84 -18.34 -0.82 -14.43
CA GLY A 84 -17.37 -1.23 -15.44
C GLY A 84 -16.91 -0.10 -16.37
N VAL A 85 -17.44 1.12 -16.21
CA VAL A 85 -16.92 2.32 -16.89
C VAL A 85 -15.57 2.72 -16.31
N GLY A 86 -14.69 3.30 -17.12
CA GLY A 86 -13.41 3.82 -16.63
C GLY A 86 -13.63 5.01 -15.68
N ALA A 87 -12.85 5.10 -14.60
CA ALA A 87 -12.85 6.24 -13.68
C ALA A 87 -11.53 7.02 -13.75
N THR A 88 -10.89 7.06 -14.92
CA THR A 88 -9.58 7.70 -15.13
C THR A 88 -9.61 8.81 -16.16
N ASP A 89 -10.75 8.99 -16.83
CA ASP A 89 -10.92 9.93 -17.93
C ASP A 89 -11.60 11.22 -17.44
N PRO A 90 -10.93 12.38 -17.54
CA PRO A 90 -11.52 13.66 -17.16
C PRO A 90 -12.68 14.11 -18.06
N ASP A 91 -12.71 13.65 -19.31
CA ASP A 91 -13.75 14.01 -20.27
C ASP A 91 -15.02 13.15 -20.11
N ALA A 92 -14.92 12.07 -19.33
CA ALA A 92 -16.00 11.15 -19.01
C ALA A 92 -16.11 10.88 -17.49
N PRO A 93 -16.39 11.91 -16.67
CA PRO A 93 -16.50 11.76 -15.23
C PRO A 93 -17.63 10.80 -14.84
N VAL A 94 -17.37 10.00 -13.81
CA VAL A 94 -18.31 9.00 -13.32
C VAL A 94 -19.47 9.70 -12.63
N GLN A 95 -20.69 9.48 -13.08
CA GLN A 95 -21.87 10.12 -12.50
C GLN A 95 -22.14 9.70 -11.06
N ARG A 96 -22.81 10.61 -10.32
CA ARG A 96 -23.22 10.39 -8.95
C ARG A 96 -23.93 9.05 -8.75
N GLY A 97 -23.53 8.34 -7.70
CA GLY A 97 -24.11 7.03 -7.34
C GLY A 97 -23.41 5.81 -7.96
N THR A 98 -22.42 6.00 -8.83
CA THR A 98 -21.51 4.92 -9.25
C THR A 98 -20.30 4.87 -8.31
N GLY A 99 -19.95 3.69 -7.82
CA GLY A 99 -18.82 3.51 -6.91
C GLY A 99 -17.49 3.48 -7.67
N ILE A 100 -16.56 4.35 -7.28
CA ILE A 100 -15.16 4.33 -7.73
C ILE A 100 -14.37 3.50 -6.72
N ARG A 101 -13.68 2.46 -7.19
CA ARG A 101 -12.77 1.62 -6.42
C ARG A 101 -11.34 1.96 -6.76
N LEU A 102 -10.53 2.11 -5.73
CA LEU A 102 -9.10 2.31 -5.84
C LEU A 102 -8.39 1.25 -5.00
N ARG A 103 -7.37 0.62 -5.58
CA ARG A 103 -6.43 -0.23 -4.86
C ARG A 103 -5.00 0.22 -5.18
N ILE A 104 -4.21 0.44 -4.14
CA ILE A 104 -2.78 0.75 -4.25
C ILE A 104 -2.01 -0.41 -3.63
N SER A 105 -0.98 -0.91 -4.32
CA SER A 105 -0.15 -2.00 -3.80
C SER A 105 1.36 -1.77 -3.95
N TYR A 106 2.12 -2.28 -2.99
CA TYR A 106 3.57 -2.13 -2.87
C TYR A 106 4.21 -3.47 -2.43
N PRO A 107 5.43 -3.84 -2.86
CA PRO A 107 6.06 -5.09 -2.42
C PRO A 107 6.42 -5.07 -0.93
N TYR A 108 6.44 -6.25 -0.30
CA TYR A 108 6.96 -6.41 1.08
C TYR A 108 8.49 -6.27 1.18
N GLU A 109 9.18 -6.25 0.03
CA GLU A 109 10.64 -6.16 -0.07
C GLU A 109 11.33 -7.27 0.74
N HIS A 110 12.08 -6.90 1.78
CA HIS A 110 12.81 -7.81 2.64
C HIS A 110 12.38 -7.70 4.11
N LEU A 111 11.24 -7.07 4.37
CA LEU A 111 10.83 -6.71 5.73
C LEU A 111 10.66 -7.92 6.66
N PHE A 112 10.29 -9.07 6.09
CA PHE A 112 10.11 -10.34 6.81
C PHE A 112 11.29 -11.31 6.70
N GLN A 113 12.44 -10.90 6.15
CA GLN A 113 13.58 -11.82 6.02
C GLN A 113 14.10 -12.28 7.38
N ILE A 114 14.02 -11.39 8.38
CA ILE A 114 14.37 -11.71 9.75
C ILE A 114 13.46 -12.85 10.21
N ASP A 115 12.14 -12.83 9.89
CA ASP A 115 11.13 -13.79 10.33
C ASP A 115 11.49 -15.29 10.13
N ARG A 116 12.42 -15.57 9.21
CA ARG A 116 12.97 -16.93 8.98
C ARG A 116 13.68 -17.54 10.19
N LEU A 117 14.35 -16.74 11.03
CA LEU A 117 15.05 -17.26 12.23
C LEU A 117 14.08 -17.83 13.30
N ALA A 118 12.79 -17.50 13.24
CA ALA A 118 11.75 -18.12 14.08
C ALA A 118 10.93 -19.18 13.31
N GLY A 119 11.40 -19.62 12.14
CA GLY A 119 10.72 -20.64 11.33
C GLY A 119 9.49 -20.14 10.57
N ILE A 120 9.29 -18.83 10.45
CA ILE A 120 8.19 -18.25 9.66
C ILE A 120 8.65 -18.10 8.20
N VAL A 121 7.82 -18.56 7.27
CA VAL A 121 8.05 -18.38 5.84
C VAL A 121 7.67 -16.95 5.44
N PRO A 122 8.60 -16.12 4.93
CA PRO A 122 8.26 -14.77 4.50
C PRO A 122 7.44 -14.78 3.20
N PRO A 123 6.71 -13.68 2.93
CA PRO A 123 6.00 -13.49 1.66
C PRO A 123 6.91 -13.72 0.44
N GLY A 124 6.34 -14.27 -0.63
CA GLY A 124 7.02 -14.42 -1.91
C GLY A 124 7.41 -13.09 -2.56
N PRO A 125 8.28 -13.11 -3.60
CA PRO A 125 8.76 -11.89 -4.27
C PRO A 125 7.64 -11.11 -4.97
N ASP A 126 6.58 -11.80 -5.39
CA ASP A 126 5.43 -11.21 -6.07
C ASP A 126 4.31 -10.79 -5.11
N GLU A 127 4.45 -11.09 -3.81
CA GLU A 127 3.47 -10.70 -2.80
C GLU A 127 3.61 -9.23 -2.40
N ARG A 128 2.47 -8.60 -2.18
CA ARG A 128 2.36 -7.14 -2.06
C ARG A 128 1.45 -6.78 -0.91
N MET A 129 1.87 -5.80 -0.11
CA MET A 129 0.95 -5.07 0.76
C MET A 129 0.04 -4.23 -0.12
N ALA A 130 -1.23 -4.12 0.26
CA ALA A 130 -2.20 -3.36 -0.50
C ALA A 130 -3.20 -2.67 0.42
N ALA A 131 -3.60 -1.47 0.02
CA ALA A 131 -4.75 -0.77 0.56
C ALA A 131 -5.82 -0.65 -0.52
N ALA A 132 -7.07 -0.69 -0.13
CA ALA A 132 -8.19 -0.55 -1.05
C ALA A 132 -9.35 0.20 -0.40
N GLY A 133 -10.11 0.89 -1.24
CA GLY A 133 -11.26 1.67 -0.81
C GLY A 133 -12.28 1.79 -1.94
N MET A 134 -13.50 2.17 -1.56
CA MET A 134 -14.55 2.52 -2.50
C MET A 134 -15.26 3.76 -1.99
N LYS A 135 -15.48 4.73 -2.89
CA LYS A 135 -16.33 5.89 -2.62
C LYS A 135 -17.34 6.04 -3.76
N MET A 136 -18.57 6.39 -3.40
CA MET A 136 -19.59 6.73 -4.40
C MET A 136 -19.23 8.07 -5.02
N SER A 137 -19.25 8.15 -6.35
CA SER A 137 -19.08 9.44 -7.02
C SER A 137 -20.16 10.40 -6.56
N GLU A 138 -19.76 11.66 -6.35
CA GLU A 138 -20.64 12.78 -6.04
C GLU A 138 -20.84 13.71 -7.25
N TYR A 139 -20.22 13.39 -8.39
CA TYR A 139 -20.19 14.27 -9.57
C TYR A 139 -21.59 14.54 -10.14
N VAL A 140 -21.88 15.84 -10.31
CA VAL A 140 -23.08 16.36 -10.95
C VAL A 140 -22.64 17.32 -12.07
N PRO A 141 -23.11 17.15 -13.32
CA PRO A 141 -22.77 18.02 -14.46
C PRO A 141 -23.23 19.48 -14.29
#